data_AF-A0A6B0XU42-F1
#
_entry.id   AF-A0A6B0XU42-F1
#
_cell.length_a   1.000
_cell.length_b   1.000
_cell.length_c   1.000
_cell.angle_alpha   90.00
_cell.angle_beta   90.00
_cell.angle_gamma   90.00
#
_symmetry.space_group_name_H-M   'P 1'
#
loop_
_entity.id
_entity.type
_entity.pdbx_description
1 polymer ?
#
loop_
_entity_poly.entity_id
_entity_poly.type
_entity_poly.pdbx_seq_one_letter_code
_entity_poly.pdbx_strand_id
1 'polypeptide(L)'
;DLRDLLPGCWPLAVRLRAKLDALYFHLYGMTDRDDIRYVYSTFPIVERDERASYGAYRSRDLCLAWTSALGAGQPDAEINS
;
A
#
# COMPACT_ATOMS: atom_id res chain seq x y z
N ASP A 1 -23.81 7.57 2.35
CA ASP A 1 -22.86 6.48 2.66
C ASP A 1 -21.73 7.08 3.51
N LEU A 2 -21.10 6.38 4.45
CA LEU A 2 -20.00 6.95 5.28
C LEU A 2 -18.81 7.43 4.42
N ARG A 3 -18.78 7.00 3.15
CA ARG A 3 -17.86 7.38 2.08
C ARG A 3 -18.06 8.81 1.56
N ASP A 4 -19.25 9.39 1.69
CA ASP A 4 -19.56 10.74 1.17
C ASP A 4 -19.24 11.88 2.15
N LEU A 5 -19.05 11.57 3.44
CA LEU A 5 -18.94 12.57 4.51
C LEU A 5 -17.51 13.09 4.76
N LEU A 6 -16.48 12.51 4.10
CA LEU A 6 -15.08 12.94 4.25
C LEU A 6 -14.34 12.92 2.89
N PRO A 7 -14.64 13.84 1.96
CA PRO A 7 -14.16 13.82 0.57
C PRO A 7 -12.65 14.13 0.37
N GLY A 8 -11.78 13.89 1.36
CA GLY A 8 -10.35 14.16 1.25
C GLY A 8 -9.41 13.36 2.16
N CYS A 9 -9.92 12.60 3.14
CA CYS A 9 -9.07 11.87 4.08
C CYS A 9 -8.63 10.49 3.55
N TRP A 10 -9.40 9.92 2.62
CA TRP A 10 -9.12 8.61 2.03
C TRP A 10 -7.73 8.51 1.36
N PRO A 11 -7.31 9.44 0.48
CA PRO A 11 -5.99 9.35 -0.15
C PRO A 11 -4.82 9.48 0.84
N LEU A 12 -5.00 10.23 1.93
CA LEU A 12 -3.98 10.31 2.99
C LEU A 12 -3.93 9.02 3.84
N ALA A 13 -5.09 8.43 4.13
CA ALA A 13 -5.21 7.21 4.90
C ALA A 13 -4.56 6.00 4.19
N VAL A 14 -4.78 5.86 2.87
CA VAL A 14 -4.19 4.77 2.07
C VAL A 14 -2.66 4.90 2.02
N ARG A 15 -2.11 6.11 1.88
CA ARG A 15 -0.66 6.34 1.89
C ARG A 15 -0.01 6.00 3.23
N LEU A 16 -0.60 6.45 4.33
CA LEU A 16 -0.10 6.15 5.67
C LEU A 16 -0.15 4.65 5.95
N ARG A 17 -1.21 3.96 5.50
CA ARG A 17 -1.34 2.50 5.62
C ARG A 17 -0.27 1.78 4.80
N ALA A 18 -0.05 2.16 3.54
CA ALA A 18 0.96 1.54 2.69
C ALA A 18 2.39 1.75 3.22
N LYS A 19 2.70 2.93 3.78
CA LYS A 19 4.00 3.20 4.43
C LYS A 19 4.18 2.33 5.68
N LEU A 20 3.13 2.16 6.48
CA LEU A 20 3.14 1.31 7.67
C LEU A 20 3.36 -0.18 7.30
N ASP A 21 2.63 -0.67 6.30
CA ASP A 21 2.76 -2.05 5.82
C ASP A 21 4.19 -2.31 5.32
N ALA A 22 4.75 -1.40 4.52
CA ALA A 22 6.13 -1.50 4.04
C ALA A 22 7.16 -1.52 5.18
N LEU A 23 6.94 -0.75 6.25
CA LEU A 23 7.78 -0.76 7.45
C LEU A 23 7.69 -2.09 8.21
N TYR A 24 6.49 -2.64 8.37
CA TYR A 24 6.30 -3.95 8.99
C TYR A 24 6.97 -5.06 8.19
N PHE A 25 6.83 -5.05 6.87
CA PHE A 25 7.52 -6.00 5.99
C PHE A 25 9.04 -5.91 6.15
N HIS A 26 9.59 -4.70 6.21
CA HIS A 26 11.01 -4.49 6.44
C HIS A 26 11.46 -4.99 7.83
N LEU A 27 10.68 -4.74 8.88
CA LEU A 27 10.96 -5.20 10.25
C LEU A 27 10.95 -6.73 10.37
N TYR A 28 10.04 -7.40 9.66
CA TYR A 28 9.96 -8.87 9.64
C TYR A 28 10.95 -9.52 8.66
N GLY A 29 11.79 -8.74 7.98
CA GLY A 29 12.74 -9.25 6.98
C GLY A 29 12.10 -9.68 5.66
N MET A 30 10.81 -9.42 5.46
CA MET A 30 10.08 -9.67 4.22
C MET A 30 10.34 -8.50 3.25
N THR A 31 11.46 -8.57 2.54
CA THR A 31 11.84 -7.52 1.57
C THR A 31 11.67 -7.96 0.11
N ASP A 32 11.39 -9.25 -0.11
CA ASP A 32 11.09 -9.76 -1.44
C ASP A 32 9.72 -9.27 -1.92
N ARG A 33 9.67 -8.83 -3.18
CA ARG A 33 8.45 -8.37 -3.82
C ARG A 33 7.43 -9.50 -3.95
N ASP A 34 7.88 -10.74 -4.14
CA ASP A 34 6.95 -11.86 -4.33
C ASP A 34 6.32 -12.30 -3.00
N ASP A 35 7.05 -12.23 -1.89
CA ASP A 35 6.48 -12.44 -0.54
C ASP A 35 5.42 -11.38 -0.21
N ILE A 36 5.72 -10.11 -0.51
CA ILE A 36 4.77 -9.02 -0.30
C ILE A 36 3.53 -9.21 -1.17
N ARG A 37 3.69 -9.57 -2.45
CA ARG A 37 2.55 -9.90 -3.33
C ARG A 37 1.71 -11.06 -2.79
N TYR A 38 2.35 -12.10 -2.26
CA TYR A 38 1.66 -13.22 -1.65
C TYR A 38 0.81 -12.76 -0.46
N VAL A 39 1.36 -11.94 0.44
CA VAL A 39 0.59 -11.37 1.57
C VAL A 39 -0.59 -10.55 1.06
N TYR A 40 -0.40 -9.68 0.07
CA TYR A 40 -1.50 -8.90 -0.51
C TYR A 40 -2.56 -9.78 -1.20
N SER A 41 -2.17 -10.94 -1.74
CA SER A 41 -3.11 -11.91 -2.35
C SER A 41 -4.03 -12.59 -1.33
N THR A 42 -3.64 -12.62 -0.04
CA THR A 42 -4.49 -13.15 1.04
C THR A 42 -5.68 -12.26 1.38
N PHE A 43 -5.71 -11.02 0.86
CA PHE A 43 -6.77 -10.04 1.08
C PHE A 43 -7.59 -9.77 -0.20
N PRO A 44 -8.34 -10.76 -0.72
CA PRO A 44 -9.04 -10.64 -2.01
C PRO A 44 -10.17 -9.60 -2.00
N ILE A 45 -10.69 -9.27 -0.80
CA ILE A 45 -11.76 -8.28 -0.64
C ILE A 45 -11.22 -6.88 -0.99
N VAL A 46 -10.03 -6.53 -0.48
CA VAL A 46 -9.41 -5.21 -0.72
C VAL A 46 -9.02 -5.07 -2.18
N GLU A 47 -8.44 -6.11 -2.78
CA GLU A 47 -8.13 -6.13 -4.21
C GLU A 47 -9.37 -5.87 -5.07
N ARG A 48 -10.50 -6.54 -4.76
CA ARG A 48 -11.74 -6.38 -5.51
C ARG A 48 -12.31 -4.98 -5.37
N ASP A 49 -12.32 -4.42 -4.17
CA ASP A 49 -12.85 -3.08 -3.90
C ASP A 49 -12.00 -2.00 -4.57
N GLU A 50 -10.66 -2.09 -4.46
CA GLU A 50 -9.77 -1.13 -5.12
C GLU A 50 -9.82 -1.25 -6.65
N ARG A 51 -9.92 -2.47 -7.18
CA ARG A 51 -10.05 -2.66 -8.63
C ARG A 51 -11.40 -2.16 -9.15
N ALA A 52 -12.47 -2.23 -8.35
CA ALA A 52 -13.77 -1.65 -8.69
C ALA A 52 -13.76 -0.11 -8.63
N SER A 53 -13.05 0.49 -7.66
CA SER A 53 -12.97 1.95 -7.51
C SER A 53 -11.93 2.64 -8.40
N TYR A 54 -10.79 2.00 -8.65
CA TYR A 54 -9.62 2.61 -9.30
C TYR A 54 -9.09 1.82 -10.50
N GLY A 55 -9.61 0.61 -10.77
CA GLY A 55 -9.12 -0.26 -11.85
C GLY A 55 -7.78 -0.96 -11.56
N ALA A 56 -7.15 -0.67 -10.42
CA ALA A 56 -5.84 -1.21 -10.04
C ALA A 56 -5.73 -1.45 -8.53
N TYR A 57 -4.82 -2.35 -8.12
CA TYR A 57 -4.53 -2.65 -6.72
C TYR A 57 -3.53 -1.62 -6.15
N ARG A 58 -4.00 -0.38 -5.96
CA ARG A 58 -3.17 0.76 -5.55
C ARG A 58 -2.45 0.54 -4.23
N SER A 59 -3.08 -0.07 -3.24
CA SER A 59 -2.46 -0.35 -1.94
C SER A 59 -1.21 -1.23 -2.06
N ARG A 60 -1.30 -2.30 -2.87
CA ARG A 60 -0.17 -3.19 -3.14
C ARG A 60 0.95 -2.46 -3.89
N ASP A 61 0.61 -1.72 -4.94
CA ASP A 61 1.59 -1.05 -5.79
C ASP A 61 2.31 0.07 -5.03
N LEU A 62 1.60 0.81 -4.18
CA LEU A 62 2.17 1.78 -3.24
C LEU A 62 3.09 1.10 -2.23
N CYS A 63 2.68 -0.01 -1.62
CA CYS A 63 3.52 -0.73 -0.66
C CYS A 63 4.83 -1.22 -1.31
N LEU A 64 4.76 -1.81 -2.51
CA LEU A 64 5.94 -2.26 -3.25
C LEU A 64 6.88 -1.09 -3.59
N ALA A 65 6.34 0.09 -3.90
CA ALA A 65 7.13 1.29 -4.13
C ALA A 65 7.83 1.75 -2.83
N TRP A 66 7.12 1.75 -1.69
CA TRP A 66 7.69 2.08 -0.38
C TRP A 66 8.76 1.08 0.07
N THR A 67 8.56 -0.23 -0.12
CA THR A 67 9.59 -1.24 0.16
C THR A 67 10.85 -0.99 -0.68
N SER A 68 10.68 -0.62 -1.95
CA SER A 68 11.79 -0.30 -2.84
C SER A 68 12.54 0.95 -2.36
N ALA A 69 11.84 1.99 -1.90
CA ALA A 69 12.42 3.20 -1.34
C ALA A 69 13.16 2.95 0.00
N LEU A 70 12.58 2.14 0.88
CA LEU A 70 13.20 1.73 2.14
C LEU A 70 14.48 0.91 1.91
N GLY A 71 14.45 -0.03 0.96
CA GLY A 71 15.63 -0.79 0.56
C GLY A 71 16.75 0.09 -0.03
N ALA A 72 16.39 1.21 -0.66
CA ALA A 72 17.35 2.22 -1.15
C ALA A 72 17.83 3.20 -0.07
N GLY A 73 17.41 3.03 1.20
CA GLY A 73 17.77 3.93 2.30
C GLY A 73 17.07 5.29 2.28
N GLN A 74 15.94 5.41 1.56
CA GLN A 74 15.17 6.65 1.42
C GLN A 74 13.78 6.50 2.08
N PRO A 75 13.69 6.61 3.43
CA PRO A 75 12.44 6.41 4.16
C PRO A 75 11.41 7.55 4.00
N ASP A 76 11.85 8.71 3.48
CA ASP A 76 11.04 9.92 3.30
C ASP A 76 10.70 10.21 1.83
N ALA A 77 10.87 9.22 0.94
CA ALA A 77 10.55 9.38 -0.47
C ALA A 77 9.08 9.80 -0.67
N GLU A 78 8.82 10.85 -1.45
CA GLU A 78 7.45 11.24 -1.81
C GLU A 78 6.92 10.34 -2.93
N ILE A 79 6.23 9.27 -2.55
CA ILE A 79 5.56 8.36 -3.49
C ILE A 79 4.12 8.83 -3.72
N ASN A 80 3.86 9.36 -4.92
CA ASN A 80 2.54 9.76 -5.39
C ASN A 80 2.07 8.77 -6.49
N SER A 81 1.10 7.90 -6.17
CA SER A 81 0.46 6.93 -7.10
C SER A 81 -0.81 7.46 -7.75
#